data_AF-A0A239SYS0-F1
#
_entry.id   AF-A0A239SYS0-F1
#
_cell.length_a   1.000
_cell.length_b   1.000
_cell.length_c   1.000
_cell.angle_alpha   90.00
_cell.angle_beta   90.00
_cell.angle_gamma   90.00
#
_symmetry.space_group_name_H-M   'P 1'
#
loop_
_entity.id
_entity.type
_entity.pdbx_description
1 polymer ?
#
loop_
_entity_poly.entity_id
_entity_poly.type
_entity_poly.pdbx_seq_one_letter_code
_entity_poly.pdbx_strand_id
1 'polypeptide(L)'
;MNEQALLKRLKKLRQQLEQEQTESTEEIIQQWFDFLPMLLLNDEIAGKLEDFPHRLDYETFRASKECRQAIQTILEEVAGSGDN
;
A
#
# COMPACT_ATOMS: atom_id res chain seq x y z
N MET A 1 -7.87 -14.87 0.20
CA MET A 1 -8.02 -13.75 -0.76
C MET A 1 -6.79 -13.79 -1.65
N ASN A 2 -6.93 -13.75 -2.98
CA ASN A 2 -5.76 -13.85 -3.87
C ASN A 2 -4.92 -12.57 -3.77
N GLU A 3 -3.59 -12.69 -3.69
CA GLU A 3 -2.65 -11.56 -3.59
C GLU A 3 -2.86 -10.55 -4.73
N GLN A 4 -3.07 -11.03 -5.97
CA GLN A 4 -3.41 -10.19 -7.12
C GLN A 4 -4.70 -9.38 -6.94
N ALA A 5 -5.70 -9.92 -6.23
CA ALA A 5 -6.95 -9.20 -5.98
C ALA A 5 -6.75 -8.08 -4.95
N LEU A 6 -5.88 -8.32 -3.96
CA LEU A 6 -5.46 -7.32 -2.97
C LEU A 6 -4.71 -6.18 -3.66
N LEU A 7 -3.71 -6.51 -4.48
CA LEU A 7 -2.93 -5.54 -5.27
C LEU A 7 -3.82 -4.70 -6.21
N LYS A 8 -4.77 -5.34 -6.92
CA LYS A 8 -5.75 -4.62 -7.74
C LYS A 8 -6.61 -3.65 -6.91
N ARG A 9 -7.00 -4.03 -5.70
CA ARG A 9 -7.73 -3.15 -4.77
C ARG A 9 -6.87 -1.97 -4.33
N LEU A 10 -5.62 -2.22 -3.93
CA LEU A 10 -4.69 -1.19 -3.51
C LEU A 10 -4.43 -0.16 -4.62
N LYS A 11 -4.27 -0.62 -5.87
CA LYS A 11 -4.12 0.26 -7.03
C LYS A 11 -5.36 1.13 -7.26
N LYS A 12 -6.56 0.56 -7.08
CA LYS A 12 -7.82 1.30 -7.19
C LYS A 12 -7.97 2.35 -6.09
N LEU A 13 -7.64 2.01 -4.84
CA LEU A 13 -7.67 2.94 -3.69
C LEU A 13 -6.72 4.12 -3.93
N ARG A 14 -5.52 3.87 -4.46
CA ARG A 14 -4.57 4.93 -4.84
C ARG A 14 -5.11 5.84 -5.95
N GLN A 15 -5.72 5.28 -7.00
CA GLN A 15 -6.37 6.10 -8.03
C GLN A 15 -7.50 6.97 -7.47
N GLN A 16 -8.23 6.48 -6.47
CA GLN A 16 -9.25 7.28 -5.77
C GLN A 16 -8.62 8.41 -4.95
N LEU A 17 -7.48 8.16 -4.29
CA LEU A 17 -6.71 9.21 -3.59
C LEU A 17 -6.20 10.29 -4.53
N GLU A 18 -5.69 9.93 -5.70
CA GLU A 18 -5.13 10.89 -6.67
C GLU A 18 -6.19 11.75 -7.35
N GLN A 19 -7.43 11.28 -7.43
CA GLN A 19 -8.51 12.06 -8.04
C GLN A 19 -9.10 13.12 -7.11
N GLU A 20 -8.64 13.21 -5.84
CA GLU A 20 -9.10 14.20 -4.84
C GLU A 20 -10.64 14.33 -4.75
N GLN A 21 -11.37 13.27 -5.11
CA GLN A 21 -12.82 13.25 -5.03
C GLN A 21 -13.23 12.86 -3.59
N THR A 22 -13.40 13.89 -2.74
CA THR A 22 -14.28 13.94 -1.54
C THR A 22 -13.81 13.39 -0.17
N GLU A 23 -14.60 13.71 0.87
CA GLU A 23 -14.49 13.41 2.32
C GLU A 23 -14.02 11.99 2.69
N SER A 24 -14.06 11.03 1.77
CA SER A 24 -13.64 9.63 1.96
C SER A 24 -12.11 9.38 1.84
N THR A 25 -11.28 10.41 1.70
CA THR A 25 -9.81 10.25 1.64
C THR A 25 -9.28 9.53 2.87
N GLU A 26 -9.79 9.86 4.06
CA GLU A 26 -9.39 9.22 5.31
C GLU A 26 -9.80 7.75 5.35
N GLU A 27 -11.03 7.43 4.92
CA GLU A 27 -11.50 6.04 4.81
C GLU A 27 -10.68 5.23 3.80
N ILE A 28 -10.30 5.84 2.68
CA ILE A 28 -9.46 5.18 1.67
C ILE A 28 -8.07 4.88 2.25
N ILE A 29 -7.43 5.85 2.91
CA ILE A 29 -6.13 5.65 3.56
C ILE A 29 -6.24 4.57 4.64
N GLN A 30 -7.30 4.60 5.44
CA GLN A 30 -7.54 3.60 6.48
C GLN A 30 -7.73 2.20 5.92
N GLN A 31 -8.55 2.04 4.87
CA GLN A 31 -8.66 0.75 4.17
C GLN A 31 -7.32 0.30 3.59
N TRP A 32 -6.55 1.22 3.01
CA TRP A 32 -5.23 0.92 2.47
C TRP A 32 -4.28 0.41 3.55
N PHE A 33 -4.31 1.03 4.73
CA PHE A 33 -3.52 0.63 5.89
C PHE A 33 -4.00 -0.70 6.50
N ASP A 34 -5.30 -0.99 6.51
CA ASP A 34 -5.84 -2.26 7.01
C ASP A 34 -5.39 -3.46 6.17
N PHE A 35 -5.10 -3.23 4.88
CA PHE A 35 -4.57 -4.25 3.98
C PHE A 35 -3.05 -4.47 4.07
N LEU A 36 -2.28 -3.53 4.63
CA LEU A 36 -0.83 -3.68 4.84
C LEU A 36 -0.45 -4.96 5.61
N PRO A 37 -1.06 -5.30 6.76
CA PRO A 37 -0.69 -6.53 7.49
C PRO A 37 -0.99 -7.81 6.71
N MET A 38 -1.96 -7.80 5.78
CA MET A 38 -2.19 -8.95 4.89
C MET A 38 -1.08 -9.10 3.85
N LEU A 39 -0.41 -8.01 3.46
CA LEU A 39 0.72 -8.01 2.54
C LEU A 39 2.01 -8.41 3.23
N LEU A 40 2.15 -8.12 4.54
CA LEU A 40 3.25 -8.60 5.37
C LEU A 40 3.28 -10.13 5.54
N LEU A 41 2.22 -10.83 5.12
CA LEU A 41 2.25 -12.30 5.02
C LEU A 41 3.11 -12.78 3.85
N ASN A 42 3.45 -11.91 2.91
CA ASN A 42 4.42 -12.18 1.85
C ASN A 42 5.83 -11.80 2.35
N ASP A 43 6.71 -12.80 2.41
CA ASP A 43 8.08 -12.68 2.93
C ASP A 43 8.90 -11.61 2.18
N GLU A 44 8.67 -11.46 0.86
CA GLU A 44 9.36 -10.48 0.02
C GLU A 44 8.91 -9.04 0.32
N ILE A 45 7.61 -8.84 0.52
CA ILE A 45 7.06 -7.53 0.93
C ILE A 45 7.51 -7.20 2.35
N ALA A 46 7.46 -8.18 3.26
CA ALA A 46 7.89 -8.00 4.64
C ALA A 46 9.37 -7.58 4.72
N GLY A 47 10.26 -8.26 3.97
CA GLY A 47 11.68 -7.90 3.91
C GLY A 47 11.92 -6.49 3.37
N LYS A 48 11.21 -6.08 2.32
CA LYS A 48 11.32 -4.71 1.78
C LYS A 48 10.74 -3.65 2.73
N LEU A 49 9.71 -3.98 3.50
CA LEU A 49 9.12 -3.08 4.49
C LEU A 49 9.92 -3.02 5.81
N GLU A 50 10.70 -4.05 6.12
CA GLU A 50 11.62 -4.05 7.27
C GLU A 50 12.79 -3.07 7.05
N ASP A 51 13.28 -2.94 5.82
CA ASP A 51 14.30 -1.96 5.43
C ASP A 51 13.74 -0.53 5.26
N PHE A 52 12.43 -0.35 5.46
CA PHE A 52 11.77 0.93 5.24
C PHE A 52 12.20 1.95 6.31
N PRO A 53 12.72 3.14 5.90
CA PRO A 53 13.32 4.10 6.84
C PRO A 53 12.31 4.84 7.71
N HIS A 54 11.01 4.64 7.45
CA HIS A 54 9.93 5.28 8.17
C HIS A 54 9.14 4.27 8.99
N ARG A 55 8.69 4.72 10.16
CA ARG A 55 7.79 3.93 11.00
C ARG A 55 6.43 3.79 10.29
N LEU A 56 6.01 2.55 10.09
CA LEU A 56 4.74 2.17 9.42
C LEU A 56 3.54 2.32 10.38
N ASP A 57 3.31 3.53 10.88
CA ASP A 57 2.12 3.86 11.67
C ASP A 57 1.08 4.56 10.79
N TYR A 58 -0.21 4.46 11.16
CA TYR A 58 -1.30 5.10 10.43
C TYR A 58 -1.12 6.63 10.30
N GLU A 59 -0.63 7.30 11.34
CA GLU A 59 -0.40 8.76 11.30
C GLU A 59 0.68 9.14 10.28
N THR A 60 1.83 8.46 10.32
CA THR A 60 2.93 8.66 9.36
C THR A 60 2.46 8.35 7.93
N PHE A 61 1.73 7.26 7.77
CA PHE A 61 1.19 6.83 6.50
C PHE A 61 0.13 7.78 5.95
N ARG A 62 -0.71 8.38 6.81
CA ARG A 62 -1.73 9.40 6.44
C ARG A 62 -1.10 10.75 6.14
N ALA A 63 -0.07 11.15 6.87
CA ALA A 63 0.58 12.44 6.69
C ALA A 63 1.55 12.46 5.49
N SER A 64 2.27 11.36 5.25
CA SER A 64 3.32 11.29 4.24
C SER A 64 2.86 10.62 2.94
N LYS A 65 2.66 11.44 1.91
CA LYS A 65 2.40 10.95 0.54
C LYS A 65 3.58 10.12 0.01
N GLU A 66 4.81 10.51 0.33
CA GLU A 66 6.02 9.78 -0.05
C GLU A 66 6.04 8.38 0.56
N CYS A 67 5.69 8.25 1.84
CA CYS A 67 5.56 6.95 2.52
C CYS A 67 4.58 6.04 1.77
N ARG A 68 3.40 6.58 1.42
CA ARG A 68 2.41 5.83 0.63
C ARG A 68 2.94 5.43 -0.73
N GLN A 69 3.59 6.33 -1.46
CA GLN A 69 4.13 6.02 -2.79
C GLN A 69 5.22 4.95 -2.71
N ALA A 70 6.13 5.03 -1.75
CA ALA A 70 7.21 4.06 -1.63
C ALA A 70 6.71 2.66 -1.22
N ILE A 71 5.73 2.57 -0.31
CA ILE A 71 5.04 1.30 -0.02
C ILE A 71 4.39 0.76 -1.29
N GLN A 72 3.74 1.61 -2.07
CA GLN A 72 3.13 1.16 -3.31
C GLN A 72 4.16 0.65 -4.33
N THR A 73 5.30 1.32 -4.46
CA THR A 73 6.39 0.88 -5.35
C THR A 73 6.84 -0.52 -4.96
N ILE A 74 7.06 -0.78 -3.67
CA ILE A 74 7.39 -2.11 -3.15
C ILE A 74 6.33 -3.14 -3.58
N LEU A 75 5.06 -2.79 -3.40
CA LEU A 75 3.95 -3.67 -3.77
C LEU A 75 3.86 -3.93 -5.27
N GLU A 76 4.08 -2.92 -6.12
CA GLU A 76 4.07 -3.08 -7.58
C GLU A 76 5.30 -3.85 -8.08
N GLU A 77 6.45 -3.73 -7.44
CA GLU A 77 7.64 -4.55 -7.74
C GLU A 77 7.40 -6.03 -7.45
N VAL A 78 6.86 -6.36 -6.28
CA VAL A 78 6.55 -7.76 -5.91
C VAL A 78 5.42 -8.31 -6.80
N ALA A 79 4.38 -7.51 -7.05
CA ALA A 79 3.27 -7.88 -7.93
C ALA A 79 3.69 -8.09 -9.39
N GLY A 80 4.64 -7.28 -9.87
CA GLY A 80 5.14 -7.29 -11.24
C GLY A 80 6.22 -8.33 -11.50
N SER A 81 6.93 -8.77 -10.46
CA SER A 81 7.96 -9.83 -10.56
C SER A 81 7.39 -11.23 -10.82
N GLY A 82 6.06 -11.38 -10.85
CA GLY A 82 5.36 -12.62 -11.23
C GLY A 82 5.11 -12.82 -12.73
N ASP A 83 5.57 -11.92 -13.59
CA ASP A 83 5.44 -12.00 -15.06
C ASP A 83 6.81 -11.81 -15.73
N ASN A 84 7.72 -12.79 -15.57
CA ASN A 84 8.82 -13.05 -16.52
C ASN A 84 9.34 -14.49 -16.42
#